data_AF-A0A645HRZ7-F1
#
_entry.id   AF-A0A645HRZ7-F1
#
_cell.length_a   1.000
_cell.length_b   1.000
_cell.length_c   1.000
_cell.angle_alpha   90.00
_cell.angle_beta   90.00
_cell.angle_gamma   90.00
#
_symmetry.space_group_name_H-M   'P 1'
#
loop_
_entity.id
_entity.type
_entity.pdbx_description
1 polymer ?
#
loop_
_entity_poly.entity_id
_entity_poly.type
_entity_poly.pdbx_seq_one_letter_code
_entity_poly.pdbx_strand_id
1 'polypeptide(L)' 'MLKESIESESTSLSDADMKKLVGREGVSLSTLRPSGMADFDGLRLDVVSSGEFIPKGARVRIERVEGLRILVKPL' A
#
# COMPACT_ATOMS: atom_id res chain seq x y z
N MET A 1 5.98 23.18 24.21
CA MET A 1 4.84 22.55 24.90
C MET A 1 4.11 21.67 23.92
N LEU A 2 3.88 20.42 24.30
CA LEU A 2 3.35 19.34 23.48
C LEU A 2 1.82 19.26 23.65
N LYS A 3 1.08 19.26 22.54
CA LYS A 3 -0.36 18.97 22.37
C LYS A 3 -0.59 18.96 20.85
N GLU A 4 -1.21 17.99 20.19
CA GLU A 4 -2.30 17.10 20.55
C GLU A 4 -2.25 15.77 19.78
N SER A 5 -2.84 14.76 20.42
CA SER A 5 -3.10 13.42 19.90
C SER A 5 -4.08 13.42 18.73
N ILE A 6 -3.80 12.59 17.72
CA ILE A 6 -4.81 11.91 16.92
C ILE A 6 -4.35 10.44 16.81
N GLU A 7 -4.92 9.59 17.67
CA GLU A 7 -4.92 8.14 17.46
C GLU A 7 -5.82 7.84 16.27
N SER A 8 -5.19 7.68 15.13
CA SER A 8 -5.64 6.79 14.08
C SER A 8 -4.61 5.68 14.04
N GLU A 9 -5.00 4.42 14.26
CA GLU A 9 -4.18 3.25 13.90
C GLU A 9 -4.03 3.20 12.38
N SER A 10 -3.27 4.15 11.87
CA SER A 10 -2.94 4.36 10.48
C SER A 10 -1.47 4.68 10.53
N THR A 11 -0.65 3.63 10.47
CA THR A 11 0.80 3.71 10.48
C THR A 11 1.23 4.75 9.45
N SER A 12 1.48 5.97 9.90
CA SER A 12 1.95 7.06 9.05
C SER A 12 3.43 6.80 8.82
N LEU A 13 3.71 6.01 7.79
CA LEU A 13 5.09 5.75 7.36
C LEU A 13 5.70 7.07 6.87
N SER A 14 6.94 7.33 7.29
CA SER A 14 7.70 8.44 6.75
C SER A 14 7.99 8.22 5.25
N ASP A 15 8.23 9.29 4.49
CA ASP A 15 8.63 9.18 3.07
C ASP A 15 9.83 8.25 2.86
N ALA A 16 10.76 8.24 3.83
CA ALA A 16 11.94 7.38 3.79
C ALA A 16 11.58 5.90 3.96
N ASP A 17 10.57 5.58 4.78
CA ASP A 17 10.14 4.21 5.00
C ASP A 17 9.24 3.70 3.87
N MET A 18 8.42 4.59 3.29
CA MET A 18 7.62 4.28 2.10
C MET A 18 8.51 3.87 0.91
N LYS A 19 9.63 4.56 0.67
CA LYS A 19 10.57 4.19 -0.40
C LYS A 19 11.19 2.79 -0.22
N LYS A 20 11.29 2.29 1.02
CA LYS A 20 11.78 0.93 1.31
C LYS A 20 10.75 -0.16 1.05
N LEU A 21 9.50 0.21 0.74
CA LEU A 21 8.45 -0.73 0.37
C LEU A 21 8.54 -1.16 -1.10
N VAL A 22 9.23 -0.40 -1.96
CA VAL A 22 9.39 -0.74 -3.38
C VAL A 22 10.06 -2.11 -3.52
N GLY A 23 9.46 -2.96 -4.36
CA GLY A 23 9.90 -4.34 -4.56
C GLY A 23 9.30 -5.36 -3.60
N ARG A 24 8.66 -4.93 -2.49
CA ARG A 24 7.97 -5.84 -1.58
C ARG A 24 6.75 -6.48 -2.24
N GLU A 25 6.52 -7.74 -1.87
CA GLU A 25 5.37 -8.52 -2.33
C GLU A 25 4.32 -8.60 -1.23
N GLY A 26 3.06 -8.75 -1.66
CA GLY A 26 1.92 -8.80 -0.77
C GLY A 26 0.74 -9.48 -1.43
N VAL A 27 -0.42 -9.39 -0.79
CA VAL A 27 -1.68 -9.97 -1.25
C VAL A 27 -2.76 -8.90 -1.26
N SER A 28 -3.52 -8.81 -2.34
CA SER A 28 -4.68 -7.90 -2.41
C SER A 28 -5.78 -8.35 -1.43
N LEU A 29 -6.20 -7.44 -0.56
CA LEU A 29 -7.31 -7.65 0.38
C LEU A 29 -8.66 -7.30 -0.23
N SER A 30 -8.65 -6.41 -1.22
CA SER A 30 -9.80 -6.10 -2.06
C SER A 30 -9.43 -6.23 -3.54
N THR A 31 -10.45 -6.20 -4.38
CA THR A 31 -10.28 -6.03 -5.81
C THR A 31 -9.73 -4.64 -6.11
N LEU A 32 -8.67 -4.54 -6.90
CA LEU A 32 -8.05 -3.26 -7.30
C LEU A 32 -8.58 -2.83 -8.67
N ARG A 33 -9.33 -1.72 -8.73
CA ARG A 33 -9.82 -1.05 -9.95
C ARG A 33 -10.09 0.46 -9.75
N PRO A 34 -9.10 1.35 -9.96
CA PRO A 34 -7.67 1.05 -9.92
C PRO A 34 -7.17 0.96 -8.47
N SER A 35 -7.90 1.51 -7.49
CA SER A 35 -7.50 1.48 -6.09
C SER A 35 -8.13 0.32 -5.33
N GLY A 36 -7.52 0.01 -4.19
CA GLY A 36 -8.03 -0.90 -3.17
C GLY A 36 -6.98 -1.09 -2.09
N MET A 37 -7.06 -2.21 -1.38
CA MET A 37 -6.20 -2.49 -0.24
C MET A 37 -5.38 -3.75 -0.46
N ALA A 38 -4.15 -3.76 0.01
CA ALA A 38 -3.28 -4.93 0.02
C ALA A 38 -2.53 -5.06 1.34
N ASP A 39 -2.20 -6.30 1.69
CA ASP A 39 -1.40 -6.65 2.86
C ASP A 39 0.03 -6.97 2.43
N PHE A 40 0.99 -6.33 3.08
CA PHE A 40 2.42 -6.56 2.89
C PHE A 40 3.03 -6.93 4.24
N ASP A 41 3.15 -8.22 4.53
CA ASP A 41 3.66 -8.75 5.81
C ASP A 41 2.89 -8.21 7.03
N GLY A 42 1.56 -8.18 6.96
CA GLY A 42 0.69 -7.65 8.03
C GLY A 42 0.52 -6.13 8.01
N LEU A 43 1.22 -5.42 7.13
CA LEU A 43 1.02 -3.99 6.89
C LEU A 43 -0.05 -3.80 5.81
N ARG A 44 -1.22 -3.32 6.24
CA ARG A 44 -2.33 -3.01 5.34
C ARG A 44 -2.15 -1.62 4.75
N LEU A 45 -2.11 -1.55 3.43
CA LEU A 45 -1.84 -0.32 2.69
C LEU A 45 -2.90 -0.09 1.61
N ASP A 46 -3.26 1.18 1.43
CA ASP A 46 -3.99 1.61 0.25
C ASP A 46 -3.05 1.59 -0.95
N VAL A 47 -3.48 0.89 -2.00
CA VAL A 47 -2.68 0.66 -3.20
C VAL A 47 -3.48 0.99 -4.45
N VAL A 48 -2.75 1.29 -5.52
CA VAL A 48 -3.30 1.58 -6.84
C VAL A 48 -2.65 0.63 -7.85
N SER A 49 -3.45 -0.16 -8.56
CA SER A 49 -2.99 -0.95 -9.70
C SER A 49 -2.47 -0.02 -10.81
N SER A 50 -1.42 -0.41 -11.53
CA SER A 50 -0.91 0.30 -12.72
C SER A 50 -1.83 0.18 -13.96
N GLY A 51 -3.14 0.29 -13.77
CA GLY A 51 -4.17 0.18 -14.83
C GLY A 51 -4.75 -1.20 -15.03
N GLU A 52 -4.21 -2.23 -14.37
CA GLU A 52 -4.70 -3.60 -14.47
C GLU A 52 -5.79 -3.92 -13.45
N PHE A 53 -6.69 -4.82 -13.83
CA PHE A 53 -7.58 -5.44 -12.86
C PHE A 53 -6.80 -6.44 -12.01
N ILE A 54 -6.85 -6.26 -10.70
CA ILE A 54 -6.28 -7.24 -9.77
C ILE A 54 -7.41 -7.75 -8.87
N PRO A 55 -7.79 -9.04 -8.95
CA PRO A 55 -8.83 -9.59 -8.09
C PRO A 55 -8.35 -9.66 -6.64
N LYS A 56 -9.28 -9.71 -5.69
CA LYS A 56 -8.99 -9.99 -4.27
C LYS A 56 -8.25 -11.32 -4.13
N GLY A 57 -7.23 -11.37 -3.27
CA GLY A 57 -6.42 -12.54 -2.99
C GLY A 57 -5.27 -12.77 -3.98
N ALA A 58 -5.10 -11.91 -4.98
CA ALA A 58 -3.99 -11.99 -5.91
C ALA A 58 -2.70 -11.51 -5.26
N ARG A 59 -1.58 -12.15 -5.62
CA ARG A 59 -0.26 -11.64 -5.23
C ARG A 59 0.09 -10.40 -6.04
N VAL A 60 0.65 -9.41 -5.36
CA VAL A 60 1.05 -8.14 -5.95
C VAL A 60 2.46 -7.77 -5.50
N ARG A 61 3.13 -6.92 -6.27
CA ARG A 61 4.40 -6.29 -5.88
C ARG A 61 4.29 -4.78 -5.99
N ILE A 62 4.88 -4.07 -5.02
CA ILE A 62 5.01 -2.62 -5.08
C ILE A 62 6.01 -2.26 -6.18
N GLU A 63 5.51 -1.61 -7.23
CA GLU A 63 6.30 -1.13 -8.35
C GLU A 63 7.01 0.17 -7.99
N ARG A 64 6.28 1.12 -7.38
CA ARG A 64 6.80 2.43 -6.99
C ARG A 64 5.89 3.12 -5.97
N VAL A 65 6.44 4.12 -5.31
CA VAL A 65 5.71 4.98 -4.36
C VAL A 65 5.79 6.43 -4.83
N GLU A 66 4.63 7.06 -4.97
CA GLU A 66 4.45 8.47 -5.36
C GLU A 66 3.76 9.23 -4.21
N GLY A 67 4.56 9.74 -3.26
CA GLY A 67 4.06 10.35 -2.03
C GLY A 67 3.28 9.32 -1.20
N LEU A 68 1.98 9.54 -1.03
CA LEU A 68 1.08 8.61 -0.33
C LEU A 68 0.48 7.52 -1.23
N ARG A 69 0.76 7.55 -2.55
CA ARG A 69 0.22 6.57 -3.49
C ARG A 69 1.20 5.44 -3.69
N ILE A 70 0.78 4.22 -3.37
CA ILE A 70 1.58 3.02 -3.57
C ILE A 70 1.07 2.32 -4.83
N LEU A 71 1.89 2.29 -5.87
CA LEU A 71 1.55 1.62 -7.11
C LEU A 71 2.00 0.18 -7.10
N VAL A 72 1.11 -0.71 -7.49
CA VAL A 72 1.32 -2.16 -7.49
C VAL A 72 0.99 -2.77 -8.83
N LYS A 73 1.61 -3.92 -9.10
CA LYS A 73 1.32 -4.78 -10.25
C LYS A 73 1.11 -6.23 -9.80
N PRO A 74 0.32 -7.03 -10.52
CA PRO A 74 0.22 -8.46 -10.26
C PRO A 74 1.59 -9.13 -10.45
N LEU A 75 1.82 -10.21 -9.70
CA LEU A 75 2.96 -11.11 -9.90
C LEU A 75 2.68 -12.14 -10.99
#